data_AF-A0A2H6N245-F1
#
_entry.id   AF-A0A2H6N245-F1
#
_cell.length_a   1.000
_cell.length_b   1.000
_cell.length_c   1.000
_cell.angle_alpha   90.00
_cell.angle_beta   90.00
_cell.angle_gamma   90.00
#
_symmetry.space_group_name_H-M   'P 1'
#
loop_
_entity.id
_entity.type
_entity.pdbx_description
1 polymer ?
#
loop_
_entity_poly.entity_id
_entity_poly.type
_entity_poly.pdbx_seq_one_letter_code
_entity_poly.pdbx_strand_id
1 'polypeptide(L)'
;MDNLKRHQRVHTGEKPYKCPLCPYACGNLANLKRHGRIHSGDKPFRCRLCPYSCNQSMNLKRHMLRHTGEKPFQCRICPYTTGHWDNYKRHQKVHGQGLAEEGGPGPDSSLT
;
A
#
# COMPACT_ATOMS: atom_id res chain seq x y z
N MET A 1 16.19 7.63 -18.27
CA MET A 1 16.89 8.71 -17.55
C MET A 1 16.10 9.22 -16.34
N ASP A 2 14.88 9.74 -16.51
CA ASP A 2 14.08 10.32 -15.39
C ASP A 2 13.70 9.30 -14.30
N ASN A 3 13.28 8.09 -14.70
CA ASN A 3 12.93 7.02 -13.76
C ASN A 3 14.11 6.56 -12.88
N LEU A 4 15.33 6.50 -13.43
CA LEU A 4 16.52 6.09 -12.69
C LEU A 4 16.91 7.16 -11.66
N LYS A 5 16.92 8.43 -12.06
CA LYS A 5 17.15 9.56 -11.13
C LYS A 5 16.12 9.58 -10.01
N ARG A 6 14.83 9.36 -10.32
CA ARG A 6 13.76 9.24 -9.32
C ARG A 6 13.97 8.05 -8.38
N HIS A 7 14.41 6.90 -8.89
CA HIS A 7 14.71 5.73 -8.07
C HIS A 7 15.88 6.00 -7.12
N GLN A 8 16.95 6.65 -7.59
CA GLN A 8 18.11 6.99 -6.76
C GLN A 8 17.74 7.82 -5.53
N ARG A 9 16.71 8.66 -5.60
CA ARG A 9 16.20 9.43 -4.44
C ARG A 9 15.72 8.57 -3.27
N VAL A 10 15.37 7.30 -3.52
CA VAL A 10 15.01 6.36 -2.45
C VAL A 10 16.22 6.02 -1.59
N HIS A 11 17.41 5.92 -2.21
CA HIS A 11 18.67 5.65 -1.51
C HIS A 11 19.24 6.90 -0.85
N THR A 12 19.17 8.05 -1.52
CA THR A 12 19.74 9.31 -0.98
C THR A 12 18.83 10.02 0.02
N GLY A 13 17.55 9.66 0.08
CA GLY A 13 16.57 10.33 0.93
C GLY A 13 16.14 11.72 0.43
N GLU A 14 16.55 12.11 -0.77
CA GLU A 14 16.20 13.40 -1.37
C GLU A 14 14.67 13.51 -1.58
N LYS A 15 14.07 14.57 -1.02
CA LYS A 15 12.62 14.82 -1.08
C LYS A 15 12.32 16.21 -1.64
N PRO A 16 12.49 16.42 -2.95
CA PRO A 16 12.30 17.73 -3.57
C PRO A 16 10.84 18.19 -3.58
N TYR A 17 9.87 17.26 -3.48
CA TYR A 17 8.45 17.59 -3.53
C TYR A 17 7.87 17.73 -2.13
N LYS A 18 7.60 18.97 -1.71
CA LYS A 18 7.08 19.32 -0.39
C LYS A 18 5.58 19.63 -0.44
N CYS A 19 4.84 19.23 0.59
CA CYS A 19 3.45 19.62 0.77
C CYS A 19 3.37 21.07 1.28
N PRO A 20 2.50 21.92 0.72
CA PRO A 20 2.33 23.28 1.21
C PRO A 20 1.48 23.36 2.50
N LEU A 21 0.79 22.29 2.87
CA LEU A 21 -0.17 22.28 4.00
C LEU A 21 0.37 21.57 5.24
N CYS A 22 1.46 20.79 5.12
CA CYS A 22 2.06 20.07 6.25
C CYS A 22 3.53 19.73 5.99
N PRO A 23 4.29 19.22 6.99
CA PRO A 23 5.71 18.90 6.83
C PRO A 23 6.03 17.73 5.88
N TYR A 24 5.04 17.11 5.23
CA TYR A 24 5.25 15.96 4.36
C TYR A 24 6.06 16.33 3.12
N ALA A 25 7.06 15.51 2.79
CA ALA A 25 7.85 15.63 1.56
C ALA A 25 8.15 14.25 0.96
N CYS A 26 8.31 14.18 -0.36
CA CYS A 26 8.54 12.94 -1.08
C CYS A 26 9.44 13.10 -2.32
N GLY A 27 9.96 11.97 -2.82
CA GLY A 27 10.89 11.91 -3.95
C GLY A 27 10.26 12.07 -5.34
N ASN A 28 8.92 12.06 -5.42
CA ASN A 28 8.20 12.13 -6.69
C ASN A 28 6.88 12.92 -6.61
N LEU A 29 6.50 13.57 -7.71
CA LEU A 29 5.32 14.42 -7.78
C LEU A 29 4.00 13.63 -7.64
N ALA A 30 3.94 12.40 -8.16
CA ALA A 30 2.75 11.56 -8.09
C ALA A 30 2.35 11.23 -6.64
N ASN A 31 3.34 10.97 -5.78
CA ASN A 31 3.14 10.76 -4.36
C ASN A 31 2.65 12.02 -3.66
N LEU A 32 3.17 13.20 -4.04
CA LEU A 32 2.69 14.47 -3.50
C LEU A 32 1.23 14.74 -3.89
N LYS A 33 0.86 14.52 -5.16
CA LYS A 33 -0.54 14.63 -5.62
C LYS A 33 -1.46 13.68 -4.86
N ARG A 34 -1.05 12.42 -4.71
CA ARG A 34 -1.79 11.41 -3.92
C ARG A 34 -1.91 11.83 -2.46
N HIS A 35 -0.83 12.33 -1.86
CA HIS A 35 -0.83 12.84 -0.49
C HIS A 35 -1.82 14.00 -0.34
N GLY A 36 -1.89 14.93 -1.30
CA GLY A 36 -2.83 16.06 -1.26
C GLY A 36 -4.31 15.66 -1.08
N ARG A 37 -4.68 14.42 -1.44
CA ARG A 37 -6.03 13.87 -1.19
C ARG A 37 -6.39 13.76 0.29
N ILE A 38 -5.40 13.69 1.19
CA ILE A 38 -5.68 13.67 2.64
C ILE A 38 -6.21 15.03 3.12
N HIS A 39 -5.76 16.12 2.49
CA HIS A 39 -6.15 17.48 2.87
C HIS A 39 -7.49 17.87 2.25
N SER A 40 -7.72 17.51 0.99
CA SER A 40 -9.00 17.75 0.31
C SER A 40 -10.12 16.80 0.72
N GLY A 41 -9.78 15.68 1.36
CA GLY A 41 -10.74 14.61 1.65
C GLY A 41 -11.18 13.82 0.40
N ASP A 42 -10.50 14.01 -0.73
CA ASP A 42 -10.83 13.32 -1.99
C ASP A 42 -10.68 11.79 -1.85
N LYS A 43 -11.74 11.07 -2.18
CA LYS A 43 -11.85 9.60 -2.11
C LYS A 43 -12.38 9.06 -3.45
N PRO A 44 -11.54 9.07 -4.50
CA PRO A 44 -11.98 8.71 -5.85
C PRO A 44 -12.26 7.21 -5.99
N PHE A 45 -11.74 6.37 -5.11
CA PHE A 45 -11.94 4.92 -5.16
C PHE A 45 -13.12 4.53 -4.29
N ARG A 46 -14.25 4.23 -4.92
CA ARG A 46 -15.51 3.86 -4.26
C ARG A 46 -15.76 2.36 -4.37
N CYS A 47 -16.23 1.76 -3.28
CA CYS A 47 -16.76 0.40 -3.32
C CYS A 47 -18.11 0.39 -4.03
N ARG A 48 -18.34 -0.64 -4.85
CA ARG A 48 -19.62 -0.83 -5.56
C ARG A 48 -20.66 -1.59 -4.72
N LEU A 49 -20.25 -2.21 -3.62
CA LEU A 49 -21.10 -3.07 -2.78
C LEU A 49 -21.52 -2.38 -1.48
N CYS A 50 -20.89 -1.29 -1.08
CA CYS A 50 -21.25 -0.53 0.12
C CYS A 50 -20.78 0.93 0.03
N PRO A 51 -21.18 1.81 0.97
CA PRO A 51 -20.82 3.24 0.95
C PRO A 51 -19.33 3.57 1.17
N TYR A 52 -18.46 2.57 1.31
CA TYR A 52 -17.05 2.77 1.60
C TYR A 52 -16.31 3.42 0.42
N SER A 53 -15.45 4.39 0.72
CA SER A 53 -14.56 5.04 -0.26
C SER A 53 -13.21 5.37 0.36
N CYS A 54 -12.16 5.41 -0.48
CA CYS A 54 -10.80 5.68 -0.05
C CYS A 54 -10.00 6.47 -1.09
N ASN A 55 -8.87 7.03 -0.65
CA ASN A 55 -7.98 7.88 -1.47
C ASN A 55 -6.95 7.10 -2.32
N GLN A 56 -6.86 5.78 -2.14
CA GLN A 56 -5.91 4.89 -2.83
C GLN A 56 -6.57 3.61 -3.34
N SER A 57 -6.19 3.17 -4.53
CA SER A 57 -6.74 1.95 -5.16
C SER A 57 -6.44 0.68 -4.36
N MET A 58 -5.23 0.57 -3.80
CA MET A 58 -4.85 -0.60 -2.98
C MET A 58 -5.73 -0.76 -1.74
N ASN A 59 -6.21 0.35 -1.17
CA ASN A 59 -7.12 0.33 -0.02
C ASN A 59 -8.47 -0.25 -0.43
N LEU A 60 -8.96 0.10 -1.63
CA LEU A 60 -10.18 -0.46 -2.18
C LEU A 60 -10.00 -1.96 -2.49
N LYS A 61 -8.91 -2.36 -3.15
CA LYS A 61 -8.61 -3.79 -3.42
C LYS A 61 -8.61 -4.60 -2.13
N ARG A 62 -7.90 -4.14 -1.10
CA ARG A 62 -7.88 -4.77 0.23
C ARG A 62 -9.26 -4.79 0.89
N HIS A 63 -10.02 -3.71 0.79
CA HIS A 63 -11.39 -3.65 1.29
C HIS A 63 -12.30 -4.70 0.63
N MET A 64 -12.13 -4.94 -0.67
CA MET A 64 -12.95 -5.92 -1.40
C MET A 64 -12.79 -7.35 -0.87
N LEU A 65 -11.65 -7.69 -0.24
CA LEU A 65 -11.45 -9.00 0.42
C LEU A 65 -12.48 -9.27 1.52
N ARG A 66 -13.07 -8.24 2.12
CA ARG A 66 -14.17 -8.39 3.08
C ARG A 66 -15.47 -8.86 2.42
N HIS A 67 -15.68 -8.50 1.16
CA HIS A 67 -16.87 -8.90 0.40
C HIS A 67 -16.69 -10.26 -0.25
N THR A 68 -15.50 -10.54 -0.80
CA THR A 68 -15.21 -11.82 -1.45
C THR A 68 -14.88 -12.93 -0.45
N GLY A 69 -14.42 -12.58 0.75
CA GLY A 69 -13.94 -13.54 1.74
C GLY A 69 -12.56 -14.13 1.41
N GLU A 70 -11.90 -13.67 0.34
CA GLU A 70 -10.57 -14.14 -0.05
C GLU A 70 -9.52 -13.86 1.02
N LYS A 71 -8.66 -14.85 1.28
CA LYS A 71 -7.58 -14.78 2.26
C LYS A 71 -6.25 -15.19 1.61
N PRO A 72 -5.62 -14.28 0.83
CA PRO A 72 -4.46 -14.61 0.00
C PRO A 72 -3.20 -14.92 0.80
N PHE A 73 -3.14 -14.57 2.09
CA PHE A 73 -1.98 -14.84 2.93
C PHE A 73 -2.21 -16.10 3.76
N GLN A 74 -1.50 -17.17 3.43
CA GLN A 74 -1.57 -18.46 4.12
C GLN A 74 -0.26 -18.71 4.89
N CYS A 75 -0.39 -19.05 6.18
CA CYS A 75 0.73 -19.54 6.96
C CYS A 75 1.21 -20.90 6.43
N ARG A 76 2.53 -21.06 6.29
CA ARG A 76 3.13 -22.31 5.82
C ARG A 76 3.30 -23.35 6.93
N ILE A 77 3.12 -22.96 8.19
CA ILE A 77 3.33 -23.83 9.36
C ILE A 77 2.00 -24.35 9.92
N CYS A 78 0.95 -23.53 9.87
CA CYS A 78 -0.36 -23.92 10.39
C CYS A 78 -1.49 -23.47 9.44
N PRO A 79 -2.74 -23.91 9.66
CA PRO A 79 -3.87 -23.59 8.79
C PRO A 79 -4.32 -22.11 8.78
N TYR A 80 -3.61 -21.21 9.48
CA TYR A 80 -3.99 -19.81 9.57
C TYR A 80 -3.93 -19.11 8.20
N THR A 81 -5.03 -18.47 7.82
CA THR A 81 -5.12 -17.63 6.62
C THR A 81 -5.69 -16.26 6.94
N THR A 82 -5.28 -15.23 6.21
CA THR A 82 -5.77 -13.87 6.41
C THR A 82 -5.84 -13.06 5.13
N GLY A 83 -6.78 -12.12 5.10
CA GLY A 83 -6.93 -11.12 4.05
C GLY A 83 -5.84 -10.04 4.05
N HIS A 84 -5.15 -9.88 5.18
CA HIS A 84 -4.32 -8.70 5.45
C HIS A 84 -2.87 -9.09 5.77
N TRP A 85 -1.93 -8.53 5.00
CA TRP A 85 -0.49 -8.73 5.19
C TRP A 85 -0.02 -8.45 6.63
N ASP A 86 -0.48 -7.36 7.24
CA ASP A 86 -0.03 -7.01 8.60
C ASP A 86 -0.46 -8.05 9.65
N ASN A 87 -1.62 -8.67 9.47
CA ASN A 87 -2.05 -9.79 10.31
C ASN A 87 -1.17 -11.02 10.09
N TYR A 88 -0.83 -11.32 8.84
CA TYR A 88 0.05 -12.42 8.48
C TYR A 88 1.45 -12.25 9.08
N LYS A 89 2.08 -11.07 8.90
CA LYS A 89 3.38 -10.75 9.50
C LYS A 89 3.38 -10.90 11.01
N ARG A 90 2.32 -10.41 11.67
CA ARG A 90 2.16 -10.54 13.12
C ARG A 90 2.02 -12.01 13.54
N HIS A 91 1.23 -12.79 12.79
CA HIS A 91 1.05 -14.21 13.05
C HIS A 91 2.35 -15.00 12.91
N GLN A 92 3.20 -14.71 11.92
CA GLN A 92 4.45 -15.46 11.75
C GLN A 92 5.43 -15.36 12.92
N LYS A 93 5.36 -14.28 13.70
CA LYS A 93 6.13 -14.15 14.93
C LYS A 93 5.75 -15.20 15.99
N VAL A 94 4.53 -15.75 15.94
CA VAL A 94 4.10 -16.86 16.81
C VAL A 94 4.98 -18.10 16.58
N HIS A 95 5.46 -18.28 15.36
CA HIS A 95 6.35 -19.38 14.99
C HIS A 95 7.84 -19.03 15.07
N GLY A 96 8.19 -17.87 15.65
CA GLY A 96 9.57 -17.38 15.67
C GLY A 96 10.15 -17.03 14.29
N GLN A 97 9.32 -16.99 13.23
CA GLN A 97 9.77 -16.63 11.89
C GLN A 97 9.79 -15.10 11.72
N GLY A 98 10.99 -14.54 11.62
CA GLY A 98 11.17 -13.25 10.96
C GLY A 98 10.96 -13.46 9.46
N LEU A 99 10.03 -12.72 8.86
CA LEU A 99 9.97 -12.65 7.40
C LEU A 99 11.24 -12.00 6.90
N ALA A 100 12.06 -12.75 6.17
CA ALA A 100 12.91 -12.14 5.16
C ALA A 100 11.99 -11.38 4.18
N GLU A 101 12.41 -10.18 3.76
CA GLU A 101 11.64 -9.27 2.91
C GLU A 101 11.45 -9.82 1.48
N GLU A 102 10.76 -10.94 1.35
CA GLU A 102 10.27 -11.44 0.07
C GLU A 102 8.96 -10.70 -0.21
N GLY A 103 9.03 -9.78 -1.20
CA GLY A 103 7.94 -8.91 -1.59
C GLY A 103 6.62 -9.66 -1.70
N GLY A 104 5.70 -9.37 -0.78
CA GLY A 104 4.29 -9.71 -0.97
C GLY A 104 3.84 -9.18 -2.34
N PRO A 105 2.86 -9.82 -2.99
CA PRO A 105 2.46 -9.48 -4.35
C PRO A 105 2.25 -7.98 -4.42
N GLY A 106 3.20 -7.31 -5.08
CA GLY A 106 3.11 -5.89 -5.33
C GLY A 106 1.77 -5.65 -6.02
N PRO A 107 1.12 -4.50 -5.80
CA PRO A 107 -0.01 -4.16 -6.63
C PRO A 107 0.49 -4.21 -8.08
N ASP A 108 0.04 -5.22 -8.81
CA ASP A 108 0.28 -5.37 -10.24
C ASP A 108 0.07 -3.99 -10.86
N SER A 109 1.20 -3.41 -11.24
CA SER A 109 1.28 -2.14 -11.93
C SER A 109 1.32 -2.50 -13.41
N SER A 110 0.27 -3.20 -13.83
CA SER A 110 -0.10 -3.37 -15.23
C SER A 110 -1.38 -2.57 -15.42
N LEU A 111 -1.20 -1.32 -15.84
CA LEU A 111 -1.97 -0.70 -16.90
C LEU A 111 -1.26 0.60 -17.23
N THR A 112 -0.76 0.62 -18.47
CA THR A 112 -0.43 1.78 -19.30
C THR A 112 -1.26 3.02 -18.98
#